data_AF-A0AAW0WC04-F1
#
_entry.id   AF-A0AAW0WC04-F1
#
_cell.length_a   1.000
_cell.length_b   1.000
_cell.length_c   1.000
_cell.angle_alpha   90.00
_cell.angle_beta   90.00
_cell.angle_gamma   90.00
#
_symmetry.space_group_name_H-M   'P 1'
#
loop_
_entity.id
_entity.type
_entity.pdbx_description
1 polymer ?
#
loop_
_entity_poly.entity_id
_entity_poly.type
_entity_poly.pdbx_seq_one_letter_code
_entity_poly.pdbx_strand_id
1 'polypeptide(L)'
;MRLRQNELDIPRCSCAVPPGNPDPGPIYRHLGAASTLSELRSMLEKQTGHSGAAVRIEKVIYTGKEGKTEAGCPLAKWIIRRSGPDEKALAVVKHRVKHTCSSTWIVIALVAWEGVPIPVADDLYSMLVYKLNKFGTPTERRSVR
;
A
#
# COMPACT_ATOMS: atom_id res chain seq x y z
N MET A 1 16.47 1.46 23.30
CA MET A 1 16.37 0.53 22.15
C MET A 1 16.54 1.32 20.87
N ARG A 2 17.77 1.42 20.33
CA ARG A 2 18.02 2.01 19.01
C ARG A 2 17.25 1.17 18.00
N LEU A 3 16.37 1.80 17.19
CA LEU A 3 15.81 1.15 16.02
C LEU A 3 17.01 0.69 15.19
N ARG A 4 17.20 -0.62 15.07
CA ARG A 4 18.07 -1.14 14.01
C ARG A 4 17.48 -0.55 12.74
N GLN A 5 18.28 0.22 12.00
CA GLN A 5 17.95 0.45 10.60
C GLN A 5 17.74 -0.94 10.04
N ASN A 6 16.48 -1.29 9.73
CA ASN A 6 16.26 -2.36 8.78
C ASN A 6 16.99 -1.85 7.54
N GLU A 7 18.18 -2.37 7.31
CA GLU A 7 18.78 -2.43 5.98
C GLU A 7 17.79 -3.28 5.17
N LEU A 8 16.69 -2.64 4.76
CA LEU A 8 15.84 -3.16 3.71
C LEU A 8 16.81 -3.33 2.55
N ASP A 9 17.11 -4.58 2.20
CA ASP A 9 18.05 -4.93 1.16
C ASP A 9 17.58 -4.25 -0.13
N ILE A 10 18.13 -3.07 -0.40
CA ILE A 10 17.63 -2.22 -1.47
C ILE A 10 17.90 -2.99 -2.75
N PRO A 11 16.88 -3.38 -3.53
CA PRO A 11 17.09 -4.15 -4.73
C PRO A 11 18.05 -3.39 -5.63
N ARG A 12 19.27 -3.90 -5.75
CA ARG A 12 20.31 -3.27 -6.56
C ARG A 12 19.84 -3.32 -8.01
N CYS A 13 19.99 -2.21 -8.71
CA CYS A 13 19.74 -2.14 -10.14
C CYS A 13 20.89 -1.39 -10.80
N SER A 14 21.14 -1.70 -12.08
CA SER A 14 22.17 -1.06 -12.91
C SER A 14 21.69 0.24 -13.55
N CYS A 15 20.56 0.81 -13.10
CA CYS A 15 20.08 2.09 -13.63
C CYS A 15 21.06 3.20 -13.27
N ALA A 16 21.37 4.06 -14.25
CA ALA A 16 22.20 5.25 -14.06
C ALA A 16 21.41 6.33 -13.29
N VAL A 17 21.26 6.14 -11.98
CA VAL A 17 20.69 7.15 -11.09
C VAL A 17 21.82 8.10 -10.69
N PRO A 18 21.68 9.43 -10.90
CA PRO A 18 22.70 10.38 -10.49
C PRO A 18 23.01 10.25 -8.98
N PRO A 19 24.29 10.23 -8.58
CA PRO A 19 24.66 10.18 -7.17
C PRO A 19 23.96 11.32 -6.39
N GLY A 20 23.42 11.01 -5.21
CA GLY A 20 22.70 11.97 -4.36
C GLY A 20 21.21 12.16 -4.68
N ASN A 21 20.63 11.44 -5.65
CA ASN A 21 19.18 11.39 -5.89
C ASN A 21 18.63 10.01 -5.49
N PRO A 22 18.57 9.67 -4.18
CA PRO A 22 18.01 8.41 -3.75
C PRO A 22 16.55 8.31 -4.18
N ASP A 23 16.10 7.07 -4.44
CA ASP A 23 14.69 6.78 -4.69
C ASP A 23 13.79 7.44 -3.64
N PRO A 24 12.66 8.03 -4.06
CA PRO A 24 11.75 8.65 -3.11
C PRO A 24 11.06 7.54 -2.29
N GLY A 25 11.58 7.28 -1.10
CA GLY A 25 11.02 6.36 -0.10
C GLY A 25 11.37 4.88 -0.29
N PRO A 26 10.86 4.00 0.57
CA PRO A 26 11.23 2.57 0.61
C PRO A 26 11.01 1.83 -0.71
N ILE A 27 11.86 0.85 -1.00
CA ILE A 27 11.81 0.03 -2.21
C ILE A 27 11.63 -1.43 -1.82
N TYR A 28 10.59 -2.07 -2.36
CA TYR A 28 10.34 -3.49 -2.21
C TYR A 28 9.57 -3.98 -3.44
N ARG A 29 9.66 -5.29 -3.72
CA ARG A 29 9.11 -5.90 -4.94
C ARG A 29 8.04 -6.97 -4.68
N HIS A 30 7.89 -7.40 -3.42
CA HIS A 30 7.08 -8.57 -3.08
C HIS A 30 5.56 -8.36 -3.29
N LEU A 31 5.07 -7.12 -3.28
CA LEU A 31 3.68 -6.81 -3.63
C LEU A 31 3.44 -6.70 -5.15
N GLY A 32 4.50 -6.72 -5.96
CA GLY A 32 4.44 -6.52 -7.40
C GLY A 32 5.34 -5.38 -7.87
N ALA A 33 6.04 -5.62 -8.98
CA ALA A 33 6.91 -4.63 -9.61
C ALA A 33 7.04 -4.94 -11.11
N ALA A 34 7.17 -3.90 -11.93
CA ALA A 34 7.34 -4.05 -13.38
C ALA A 34 8.14 -2.89 -13.98
N SER A 35 8.56 -3.05 -15.25
CA SER A 35 9.25 -1.98 -15.98
C SER A 35 8.28 -0.93 -16.52
N THR A 36 7.07 -1.35 -16.92
CA THR A 36 6.01 -0.46 -17.41
C THR A 36 4.71 -0.65 -16.64
N LEU A 37 3.82 0.35 -16.71
CA LEU A 37 2.47 0.25 -16.13
C LEU A 37 1.61 -0.81 -16.82
N SER A 38 1.82 -1.04 -18.12
CA SER A 38 1.09 -2.05 -18.88
C SER A 38 1.44 -3.45 -18.39
N GLU A 39 2.74 -3.74 -18.23
CA GLU A 39 3.20 -5.01 -17.65
C GLU A 39 2.67 -5.20 -16.23
N LEU A 40 2.73 -4.13 -15.41
CA LEU A 40 2.22 -4.18 -14.05
C LEU A 40 0.72 -4.48 -14.03
N ARG A 41 -0.04 -3.86 -14.93
CA ARG A 41 -1.47 -4.09 -15.09
C ARG A 41 -1.75 -5.54 -15.46
N SER A 42 -1.09 -6.08 -16.49
CA SER A 42 -1.27 -7.47 -16.90
C SER A 42 -0.92 -8.46 -15.77
N MET A 43 0.13 -8.17 -14.99
CA MET A 43 0.48 -8.96 -13.82
C MET A 43 -0.63 -8.92 -12.75
N LEU A 44 -1.15 -7.73 -12.42
CA LEU A 44 -2.22 -7.56 -11.43
C LEU A 44 -3.52 -8.23 -11.88
N GLU A 45 -3.89 -8.08 -13.15
CA GLU A 45 -5.09 -8.72 -13.72
C GLU A 45 -4.97 -10.25 -13.64
N LYS A 46 -3.79 -10.81 -14.00
CA LYS A 46 -3.52 -12.25 -13.87
C LYS A 46 -3.57 -12.75 -12.42
N GLN A 47 -3.00 -12.00 -11.48
CA GLN A 47 -2.93 -12.38 -10.07
C GLN A 47 -4.28 -12.30 -9.37
N THR A 48 -5.09 -11.31 -9.71
CA THR A 48 -6.41 -11.09 -9.10
C THR A 48 -7.52 -11.89 -9.78
N GLY A 49 -7.31 -12.37 -11.01
CA GLY A 49 -8.36 -12.98 -11.83
C GLY A 49 -9.39 -11.98 -12.35
N HIS A 50 -9.13 -10.67 -12.21
CA HIS A 50 -9.98 -9.59 -12.68
C HIS A 50 -9.32 -8.85 -13.85
N SER A 51 -10.09 -8.15 -14.66
CA SER A 51 -9.59 -7.40 -15.81
C SER A 51 -10.38 -6.13 -16.06
N GLY A 52 -9.80 -5.21 -16.84
CA GLY A 52 -10.48 -3.98 -17.25
C GLY A 52 -10.86 -3.09 -16.06
N ALA A 53 -12.09 -2.57 -16.04
CA ALA A 53 -12.55 -1.64 -15.00
C ALA A 53 -12.53 -2.23 -13.58
N ALA A 54 -12.47 -3.56 -13.44
CA ALA A 54 -12.38 -4.23 -12.16
C ALA A 54 -11.03 -4.03 -11.45
N VAL A 55 -9.96 -3.68 -12.17
CA VAL A 55 -8.64 -3.42 -11.61
C VAL A 55 -8.24 -1.96 -11.84
N ARG A 56 -8.26 -1.17 -10.76
CA ARG A 56 -7.84 0.22 -10.76
C ARG A 56 -6.40 0.36 -10.30
N ILE A 57 -5.62 1.17 -11.01
CA ILE A 57 -4.24 1.52 -10.62
C ILE A 57 -4.18 3.00 -10.31
N GLU A 58 -3.79 3.35 -9.08
CA GLU A 58 -3.59 4.73 -8.65
C GLU A 58 -2.12 5.04 -8.44
N LYS A 59 -1.64 6.10 -9.09
CA LYS A 59 -0.25 6.54 -9.00
C LYS A 59 -0.11 7.52 -7.83
N VAL A 60 0.86 7.28 -6.96
CA VAL A 60 1.19 8.21 -5.89
C VAL A 60 2.64 8.64 -5.94
N ILE A 61 2.90 9.80 -5.35
CA ILE A 61 4.22 10.39 -5.23
C ILE A 61 4.62 10.37 -3.77
N TYR A 62 5.77 9.77 -3.47
CA TYR A 62 6.35 9.85 -2.15
C TYR A 62 7.00 11.23 -1.95
N THR A 63 6.52 11.99 -0.96
CA THR A 63 6.97 13.36 -0.71
C THR A 63 7.97 13.46 0.44
N GLY A 64 8.13 12.41 1.24
CA GLY A 64 8.90 12.43 2.50
C GLY A 64 8.30 13.33 3.60
N LYS A 65 7.17 13.99 3.33
CA LYS A 65 6.49 14.88 4.27
C LYS A 65 5.28 14.18 4.89
N GLU A 66 5.32 14.01 6.20
CA GLU A 66 4.22 13.44 6.96
C GLU A 66 3.03 14.43 7.02
N GLY A 67 1.82 13.92 6.75
CA GLY A 67 0.59 14.68 6.95
C GLY A 67 0.13 14.56 8.40
N LYS A 68 0.26 15.64 9.16
CA LYS A 68 -0.16 15.69 10.57
C LYS A 68 -0.73 17.05 10.95
N THR A 69 -1.56 17.07 12.00
CA THR A 69 -2.04 18.29 12.65
C THR A 69 -0.91 18.97 13.44
N GLU A 70 -1.15 20.19 13.94
CA GLU A 70 -0.19 20.89 14.80
C GLU A 70 0.14 20.10 16.08
N ALA A 71 -0.84 19.37 16.63
CA ALA A 71 -0.66 18.47 17.76
C ALA A 71 0.03 17.14 17.40
N GLY A 72 0.39 16.92 16.12
CA GLY A 72 1.07 15.72 15.66
C GLY A 72 0.16 14.53 15.33
N CYS A 73 -1.17 14.70 15.35
CA CYS A 73 -2.10 13.62 15.00
C CYS A 73 -2.12 13.36 13.48
N PRO A 74 -2.30 12.10 13.02
CA PRO A 74 -2.39 11.78 11.61
C PRO A 74 -3.48 12.57 10.89
N LEU A 75 -3.19 13.11 9.70
CA LEU A 75 -4.14 13.87 8.89
C LEU A 75 -4.17 13.36 7.45
N ALA A 76 -5.36 12.94 7.00
CA ALA A 76 -5.59 12.57 5.61
C ALA A 76 -5.74 13.84 4.75
N LYS A 77 -4.88 13.99 3.73
CA LYS A 77 -5.00 15.07 2.73
C LYS A 77 -5.83 14.68 1.52
N TRP A 78 -5.92 13.38 1.23
CA TRP A 78 -6.60 12.81 0.08
C TRP A 78 -7.31 11.53 0.52
N ILE A 79 -8.48 11.24 -0.06
CA ILE A 79 -9.25 10.04 0.22
C ILE A 79 -9.49 9.31 -1.10
N ILE A 80 -8.95 8.10 -1.23
CA ILE A 80 -9.26 7.22 -2.36
C ILE A 80 -10.47 6.38 -1.97
N ARG A 81 -11.56 6.54 -2.72
CA ARG A 81 -12.79 5.75 -2.55
C ARG A 81 -12.97 4.81 -3.73
N ARG A 82 -13.60 3.67 -3.48
CA ARG A 82 -14.07 2.75 -4.51
C ARG A 82 -14.91 3.56 -5.51
N SER A 83 -14.56 3.50 -6.79
CA SER A 83 -15.25 4.27 -7.84
C SER A 83 -16.67 3.76 -8.09
N GLY A 84 -16.88 2.45 -7.94
CA GLY A 84 -18.17 1.80 -8.10
C GLY A 84 -18.10 0.29 -7.83
N PRO A 85 -19.23 -0.43 -7.90
CA PRO A 85 -19.29 -1.88 -7.64
C PRO A 85 -18.49 -2.71 -8.65
N ASP A 86 -18.25 -2.18 -9.85
CA ASP A 86 -17.44 -2.84 -10.88
C ASP A 86 -15.96 -2.91 -10.49
N GLU A 87 -15.46 -1.91 -9.75
CA GLU A 87 -14.09 -1.92 -9.23
C GLU A 87 -13.95 -2.99 -8.15
N LYS A 88 -13.13 -4.01 -8.36
CA LYS A 88 -12.91 -5.14 -7.44
C LYS A 88 -11.60 -5.02 -6.67
N ALA A 89 -10.57 -4.49 -7.32
CA ALA A 89 -9.26 -4.29 -6.73
C ALA A 89 -8.69 -2.91 -7.06
N LEU A 90 -8.03 -2.31 -6.06
CA LEU A 90 -7.23 -1.10 -6.20
C LEU A 90 -5.76 -1.43 -5.91
N ALA A 91 -4.88 -1.11 -6.85
CA ALA A 91 -3.44 -1.13 -6.67
C ALA A 91 -2.91 0.31 -6.59
N VAL A 92 -2.30 0.66 -5.46
CA VAL A 92 -1.59 1.92 -5.31
C VAL A 92 -0.13 1.69 -5.68
N VAL A 93 0.38 2.48 -6.62
CA VAL A 93 1.70 2.28 -7.22
C VAL A 93 2.57 3.52 -7.10
N LYS A 94 3.88 3.30 -6.94
CA LYS A 94 4.90 4.34 -6.91
C LYS A 94 5.81 4.19 -8.11
N HIS A 95 6.09 5.31 -8.78
CA HIS A 95 7.10 5.39 -9.83
C HIS A 95 8.48 5.68 -9.24
N ARG A 96 9.47 4.86 -9.59
CA ARG A 96 10.89 5.10 -9.30
C ARG A 96 11.48 5.92 -10.45
N VAL A 97 11.47 7.24 -10.28
CA VAL A 97 11.89 8.19 -11.32
C VAL A 97 13.35 7.90 -11.72
N LYS A 98 13.66 7.95 -13.03
CA LYS A 98 14.98 7.63 -13.62
C LYS A 98 15.36 6.15 -13.61
N HIS A 99 14.46 5.25 -13.21
CA HIS A 99 14.64 3.82 -13.41
C HIS A 99 14.00 3.36 -14.71
N THR A 100 14.65 2.39 -15.34
CA THR A 100 14.17 1.67 -16.54
C THR A 100 14.21 0.15 -16.34
N CYS A 101 14.53 -0.31 -15.13
CA CYS A 101 14.59 -1.74 -14.80
C CYS A 101 13.21 -2.33 -14.52
N SER A 102 13.14 -3.64 -14.24
CA SER A 102 11.92 -4.37 -13.86
C SER A 102 11.30 -3.94 -12.53
N SER A 103 11.85 -2.91 -11.87
CA SER A 103 11.31 -2.31 -10.65
C SER A 103 11.10 -0.81 -10.82
N THR A 104 10.79 -0.35 -12.03
CA THR A 104 10.49 1.06 -12.31
C THR A 104 9.16 1.46 -11.67
N TRP A 105 8.16 0.58 -11.75
CA TRP A 105 6.90 0.72 -11.03
C TRP A 105 6.82 -0.33 -9.94
N ILE A 106 6.46 0.09 -8.73
CA ILE A 106 6.27 -0.82 -7.59
C ILE A 106 4.88 -0.62 -7.00
N VAL A 107 4.25 -1.73 -6.61
CA VAL A 107 2.99 -1.72 -5.84
C VAL A 107 3.34 -1.45 -4.39
N ILE A 108 2.67 -0.47 -3.78
CA ILE A 108 2.87 -0.10 -2.37
C ILE A 108 1.69 -0.45 -1.48
N ALA A 109 0.50 -0.63 -2.07
CA ALA A 109 -0.68 -1.12 -1.37
C ALA A 109 -1.63 -1.79 -2.37
N LEU A 110 -2.31 -2.84 -1.91
CA LEU A 110 -3.39 -3.52 -2.62
C LEU A 110 -4.62 -3.51 -1.72
N VAL A 111 -5.78 -3.21 -2.31
CA VAL A 111 -7.07 -3.26 -1.63
C VAL A 111 -7.98 -4.16 -2.46
N ALA A 112 -8.46 -5.24 -1.85
CA ALA A 112 -9.56 -6.04 -2.38
C ALA A 112 -10.85 -5.55 -1.72
N TRP A 113 -11.75 -4.96 -2.51
CA TRP A 113 -12.99 -4.38 -1.97
C TRP A 113 -13.95 -5.45 -1.43
N GLU A 114 -13.88 -6.66 -1.98
CA GLU A 114 -14.74 -7.80 -1.65
C GLU A 114 -13.90 -8.96 -1.09
N GLY A 115 -12.98 -8.67 -0.16
CA GLY A 115 -12.04 -9.65 0.38
C GLY A 115 -12.63 -10.65 1.39
N VAL A 116 -13.76 -10.32 2.02
CA VAL A 116 -14.48 -11.19 2.98
C VAL A 116 -15.98 -11.14 2.64
N PRO A 117 -16.70 -12.28 2.67
CA PRO A 117 -18.15 -12.27 2.49
C PRO A 117 -18.84 -11.39 3.53
N ILE A 118 -19.80 -10.58 3.10
CA ILE A 118 -20.53 -9.63 3.95
C ILE A 118 -21.10 -10.29 5.22
N PRO A 119 -21.79 -11.46 5.15
CA PRO A 119 -22.34 -12.08 6.36
C PRO A 119 -21.28 -12.44 7.41
N VAL A 120 -20.07 -12.82 6.96
CA VAL A 120 -18.95 -13.14 7.85
C VAL A 120 -18.40 -11.86 8.47
N ALA A 121 -18.27 -10.78 7.69
CA ALA A 121 -17.80 -9.50 8.19
C ALA A 121 -18.76 -8.91 9.25
N ASP A 122 -20.08 -9.00 9.02
CA ASP A 122 -21.11 -8.49 9.93
C ASP A 122 -21.15 -9.27 11.25
N ASP A 123 -21.05 -10.61 11.18
CA ASP A 123 -21.00 -11.47 12.36
C ASP A 123 -19.72 -11.22 13.17
N LEU A 124 -18.55 -11.19 12.52
CA LEU A 124 -17.28 -10.87 13.17
C LEU A 124 -17.32 -9.51 13.84
N TYR A 125 -17.86 -8.48 13.17
CA TYR A 125 -17.99 -7.14 13.76
C TYR A 125 -18.83 -7.17 15.04
N SER A 126 -20.04 -7.76 14.96
CA SER A 126 -20.97 -7.83 16.09
C SER A 126 -20.38 -8.59 17.28
N MET A 127 -19.72 -9.72 16.99
CA MET A 127 -19.08 -10.56 18.00
C MET A 127 -17.88 -9.88 18.65
N LEU A 128 -16.98 -9.28 17.85
CA LEU A 128 -15.77 -8.62 18.37
C LEU A 128 -16.11 -7.39 19.21
N VAL A 129 -17.07 -6.57 18.79
CA VAL A 129 -17.53 -5.41 19.57
C VAL A 129 -18.00 -5.83 20.95
N TYR A 130 -18.82 -6.88 21.06
CA TYR A 130 -19.28 -7.36 22.37
C TYR A 130 -18.14 -7.97 23.20
N LYS A 131 -17.37 -8.90 22.61
CA LYS A 131 -16.38 -9.69 23.34
C LYS A 131 -15.20 -8.85 23.82
N LEU A 132 -14.66 -7.97 22.97
CA LEU A 132 -13.50 -7.15 23.32
C LEU A 132 -13.85 -6.10 24.38
N ASN A 133 -15.05 -5.51 24.34
CA ASN A 133 -15.47 -4.55 25.37
C ASN A 133 -15.76 -5.23 26.72
N LYS A 134 -16.32 -6.44 26.73
CA LYS A 134 -16.71 -7.11 27.98
C LYS A 134 -15.58 -7.92 28.62
N PHE A 135 -14.67 -8.47 27.81
CA PHE A 135 -13.67 -9.43 28.29
C PHE A 135 -12.25 -9.13 27.80
N GLY A 136 -12.06 -8.12 26.94
CA GLY A 136 -10.76 -7.81 26.36
C GLY A 136 -9.84 -7.08 27.34
N THR A 137 -8.58 -7.48 27.37
CA THR A 137 -7.51 -6.73 28.04
C THR A 137 -6.77 -5.89 27.00
N PRO A 138 -6.76 -4.54 27.11
CA PRO A 138 -6.08 -3.68 26.15
C PRO A 138 -4.57 -3.98 26.08
N THR A 139 -4.02 -4.00 24.87
CA THR A 139 -2.58 -4.11 24.66
C THR A 139 -1.99 -2.73 24.40
N GLU A 140 -1.06 -2.30 25.26
CA GLU A 140 -0.38 -1.02 25.06
C GLU A 140 0.52 -1.05 23.82
N ARG A 141 0.41 0.00 23.00
CA ARG A 141 1.21 0.17 21.77
C ARG A 141 1.75 1.59 21.70
N ARG A 142 2.98 1.74 21.23
CA ARG A 142 3.63 3.06 21.05
C ARG A 142 2.82 4.00 20.14
N SER A 143 2.09 3.46 19.16
CA SER A 143 1.27 4.24 18.23
C SER A 143 -0.02 4.81 18.83
N VAL A 144 -0.31 4.54 20.10
CA VAL A 144 -1.48 5.05 20.85
C VAL A 144 -1.05 6.04 21.94
N ARG A 145 0.25 6.12 22.25
CA ARG A 145 0.82 7.15 23.12
C ARG A 145 1.16 8.38 22.29
#